data_AF-A0A7Z0DNF8-F1
#
_entry.id   AF-A0A7Z0DNF8-F1
#
_cell.length_a   1.000
_cell.length_b   1.000
_cell.length_c   1.000
_cell.angle_alpha   90.00
_cell.angle_beta   90.00
_cell.angle_gamma   90.00
#
_symmetry.space_group_name_H-M   'P 1'
#
loop_
_entity.id
_entity.type
_entity.pdbx_description
1 polymer ?
#
loop_
_entity_poly.entity_id
_entity_poly.type
_entity_poly.pdbx_seq_one_letter_code
_entity_poly.pdbx_strand_id
1 'polypeptide(L)'
;MNPADVVVPADDRPSRRRLAPAVAGSMARAGGRVLQAGVGVLACLRPADKPLHPHGKVHTALLRRHPGATTGAAFLDEGGSDEVVVRLSRAVGLPEKVPDVNGLAVRVPTARGEHADLLLATTGRGRWTRFLLAPRTRLSDGFFSTLLPYRAPTGPVWLGAQFVGEATWRMAWARPGTDWTWFATLELTIESDRDLLLSFDPTRSTPPGLEIYEWHRRLRAPAYETVRQSRTQVDPM
;
A
#
# COMPACT_ATOMS: atom_id res chain seq x y z
N MET A 1 27.21 47.45 56.01
CA MET A 1 27.74 46.31 56.78
C MET A 1 26.63 45.28 56.88
N ASN A 2 26.79 44.22 56.08
CA ASN A 2 26.14 42.90 55.99
C ASN A 2 24.66 42.65 56.45
N PRO A 3 23.78 42.21 55.53
CA PRO A 3 22.66 41.32 55.84
C PRO A 3 23.03 39.86 55.51
N ALA A 4 23.36 39.08 56.55
CA ALA A 4 23.30 37.61 56.57
C ALA A 4 21.99 37.23 57.30
N ASP A 5 21.27 36.13 57.07
CA ASP A 5 21.33 35.02 56.13
C ASP A 5 19.93 34.36 56.25
N VAL A 6 19.09 34.43 55.22
CA VAL A 6 17.91 33.55 55.09
C VAL A 6 18.00 32.85 53.75
N VAL A 7 18.61 31.66 53.81
CA VAL A 7 18.71 30.71 52.70
C VAL A 7 17.31 30.13 52.45
N VAL A 8 16.65 30.60 51.40
CA VAL A 8 15.46 29.96 50.81
C VAL A 8 15.97 28.90 49.82
N PRO A 9 15.55 27.62 49.94
CA PRO A 9 15.99 26.60 49.01
C PRO A 9 15.36 26.82 47.63
N ALA A 10 16.19 26.74 46.60
CA ALA A 10 15.76 26.79 45.19
C ALA A 10 14.92 25.55 44.84
N ASP A 11 13.73 25.78 44.27
CA ASP A 11 12.91 24.75 43.59
C ASP A 11 13.64 24.34 42.29
N ASP A 12 14.54 23.37 42.42
CA ASP A 12 15.27 22.76 41.31
C ASP A 12 14.36 21.74 40.60
N ARG A 13 13.52 22.23 39.67
CA ARG A 13 12.73 21.33 38.81
C ARG A 13 13.63 20.74 37.72
N PRO A 14 13.83 19.41 37.68
CA PRO A 14 14.61 18.81 36.60
C PRO A 14 13.87 18.97 35.28
N SER A 15 14.55 19.61 34.34
CA SER A 15 14.18 19.67 32.92
C SER A 15 13.89 18.25 32.39
N ARG A 16 12.67 18.05 31.87
CA ARG A 16 12.28 16.80 31.19
C ARG A 16 13.11 16.62 29.91
N ARG A 17 14.28 15.98 30.02
CA ARG A 17 15.04 15.45 28.89
C ARG A 17 14.16 14.45 28.13
N ARG A 18 13.76 14.83 26.91
CA ARG A 18 13.10 13.95 25.94
C ARG A 18 14.08 12.83 25.54
N LEU A 19 14.00 11.68 26.19
CA LEU A 19 14.58 10.44 25.72
C LEU A 19 13.63 9.83 24.69
N ALA A 20 13.94 9.98 23.39
CA ALA A 20 13.75 8.99 22.32
C ALA A 20 13.80 9.62 20.90
N PRO A 21 14.98 9.63 20.25
CA PRO A 21 15.00 9.52 18.78
C PRO A 21 15.87 8.36 18.25
N ALA A 22 16.79 7.83 19.04
CA ALA A 22 17.83 6.92 18.55
C ALA A 22 17.36 5.47 18.33
N VAL A 23 16.40 4.98 19.13
CA VAL A 23 15.92 3.59 19.07
C VAL A 23 14.96 3.38 17.89
N ALA A 24 14.08 4.36 17.62
CA ALA A 24 13.16 4.33 16.47
C ALA A 24 13.91 4.42 15.12
N GLY A 25 14.99 5.20 15.05
CA GLY A 25 15.83 5.31 13.86
C GLY A 25 16.61 4.04 13.52
N SER A 26 16.88 3.18 14.52
CA SER A 26 17.68 1.96 14.34
C SER A 26 16.83 0.78 13.88
N MET A 27 15.59 0.63 14.40
CA MET A 27 14.63 -0.37 13.89
C MET A 27 14.17 -0.06 12.47
N ALA A 28 14.01 1.23 12.11
CA ALA A 28 13.66 1.65 10.75
C ALA A 28 14.76 1.32 9.72
N ARG A 29 16.04 1.47 10.09
CA ARG A 29 17.18 1.11 9.24
C ARG A 29 17.36 -0.40 9.11
N ALA A 30 17.10 -1.16 10.17
CA ALA A 30 17.17 -2.63 10.14
C ALA A 30 16.04 -3.23 9.26
N GLY A 31 14.80 -2.73 9.40
CA GLY A 31 13.68 -3.14 8.54
C GLY A 31 13.88 -2.77 7.06
N GLY A 32 14.47 -1.61 6.79
CA GLY A 32 14.83 -1.20 5.43
C GLY A 32 15.85 -2.13 4.75
N ARG A 33 16.85 -2.63 5.50
CA ARG A 33 17.85 -3.58 4.98
C ARG A 33 17.29 -4.97 4.71
N VAL A 34 16.35 -5.45 5.52
CA VAL A 34 15.66 -6.73 5.28
C VAL A 34 14.77 -6.64 4.02
N LEU A 35 14.08 -5.52 3.83
CA LEU A 35 13.32 -5.26 2.61
C LEU A 35 14.23 -5.15 1.38
N GLN A 36 15.38 -4.46 1.50
CA GLN A 36 16.36 -4.31 0.43
C GLN A 36 17.05 -5.64 0.06
N ALA A 37 17.34 -6.49 1.04
CA ALA A 37 17.84 -7.85 0.82
C ALA A 37 16.78 -8.75 0.16
N GLY A 38 15.51 -8.64 0.56
CA GLY A 38 14.40 -9.34 -0.09
C GLY A 38 14.22 -8.93 -1.55
N VAL A 39 14.33 -7.64 -1.86
CA VAL A 39 14.30 -7.11 -3.23
C VAL A 39 15.52 -7.58 -4.05
N GLY A 40 16.71 -7.60 -3.43
CA GLY A 40 17.94 -8.09 -4.07
C GLY A 40 17.90 -9.58 -4.41
N VAL A 41 17.39 -10.42 -3.51
CA VAL A 41 17.19 -11.86 -3.77
C VAL A 41 16.11 -12.09 -4.84
N LEU A 42 15.04 -11.29 -4.85
CA LEU A 42 14.04 -11.30 -5.93
C LEU A 42 14.63 -10.89 -7.29
N ALA A 43 15.57 -9.95 -7.31
CA ALA A 43 16.25 -9.51 -8.53
C ALA A 43 17.21 -10.57 -9.09
N CYS A 44 17.78 -11.45 -8.26
CA CYS A 44 18.66 -12.54 -8.69
C CYS A 44 17.90 -13.76 -9.24
N LEU A 45 16.65 -13.99 -8.82
CA LEU A 45 15.79 -15.07 -9.35
C LEU A 45 15.08 -14.68 -10.67
N ARG A 46 15.49 -13.56 -11.24
CA ARG A 46 14.85 -12.91 -12.37
C ARG A 46 15.52 -13.34 -13.68
N PRO A 47 14.75 -13.67 -14.73
CA PRO A 47 15.26 -13.60 -16.09
C PRO A 47 15.70 -12.15 -16.36
N ALA A 48 16.94 -11.95 -16.78
CA ALA A 48 17.70 -10.70 -16.67
C ALA A 48 17.15 -9.48 -17.45
N ASP A 49 16.01 -9.57 -18.13
CA ASP A 49 15.72 -8.63 -19.23
C ASP A 49 14.72 -7.50 -18.97
N LYS A 50 13.94 -7.43 -17.87
CA LYS A 50 12.93 -6.34 -17.73
C LYS A 50 12.64 -5.85 -16.30
N PRO A 51 12.44 -4.53 -16.06
CA PRO A 51 11.98 -3.92 -14.79
C PRO A 51 10.65 -4.50 -14.25
N LEU A 52 10.31 -4.24 -12.98
CA LEU A 52 9.21 -4.94 -12.28
C LEU A 52 7.89 -4.83 -13.08
N HIS A 53 7.18 -5.96 -13.24
CA HIS A 53 5.90 -6.15 -13.96
C HIS A 53 5.93 -6.08 -15.51
N PRO A 54 6.64 -6.99 -16.22
CA PRO A 54 6.68 -7.02 -17.69
C PRO A 54 5.39 -7.51 -18.38
N HIS A 55 4.44 -8.12 -17.64
CA HIS A 55 3.18 -8.62 -18.18
C HIS A 55 2.04 -8.22 -17.22
N GLY A 56 1.42 -7.07 -17.47
CA GLY A 56 0.20 -6.65 -16.80
C GLY A 56 -0.96 -6.64 -17.80
N LYS A 57 -2.17 -6.91 -17.33
CA LYS A 57 -3.38 -6.67 -18.11
C LYS A 57 -4.12 -5.50 -17.50
N VAL A 58 -4.42 -4.49 -18.30
CA VAL A 58 -5.21 -3.33 -17.87
C VAL A 58 -6.66 -3.56 -18.27
N HIS A 59 -7.58 -3.24 -17.39
CA HIS A 59 -9.00 -3.30 -17.63
C HIS A 59 -9.66 -1.99 -17.23
N THR A 60 -10.69 -1.59 -17.97
CA THR A 60 -11.73 -0.75 -17.38
C THR A 60 -12.59 -1.62 -16.46
N ALA A 61 -13.11 -1.05 -15.40
CA ALA A 61 -13.97 -1.77 -14.47
C ALA A 61 -14.99 -0.84 -13.82
N LEU A 62 -16.04 -1.43 -13.27
CA LEU A 62 -17.04 -0.73 -12.48
C LEU A 62 -16.86 -1.11 -11.01
N LEU A 63 -16.56 -0.14 -10.17
CA LEU A 63 -16.48 -0.29 -8.72
C LEU A 63 -17.81 0.15 -8.10
N ARG A 64 -18.54 -0.79 -7.50
CA ARG A 64 -19.78 -0.51 -6.76
C ARG A 64 -19.54 -0.66 -5.26
N ARG A 65 -19.56 0.46 -4.54
CA ARG A 65 -19.39 0.52 -3.08
C ARG A 65 -20.75 0.50 -2.40
N HIS A 66 -20.86 -0.27 -1.33
CA HIS A 66 -22.03 -0.34 -0.47
C HIS A 66 -21.78 0.49 0.79
N PRO A 67 -22.75 1.31 1.23
CA PRO A 67 -22.61 2.06 2.46
C PRO A 67 -22.66 1.13 3.68
N GLY A 68 -22.09 1.58 4.81
CA GLY A 68 -22.28 0.92 6.10
C GLY A 68 -21.01 0.69 6.92
N ALA A 69 -19.84 1.03 6.41
CA ALA A 69 -18.65 1.14 7.26
C ALA A 69 -18.72 2.43 8.10
N THR A 70 -18.03 2.44 9.24
CA THR A 70 -17.95 3.59 10.18
C THR A 70 -16.49 3.90 10.49
N THR A 71 -15.70 4.05 9.43
CA THR A 71 -14.24 4.24 9.50
C THR A 71 -13.84 5.72 9.55
N GLY A 72 -14.75 6.62 9.19
CA GLY A 72 -14.51 8.03 8.90
C GLY A 72 -13.93 8.26 7.50
N ALA A 73 -13.69 7.21 6.71
CA ALA A 73 -13.16 7.32 5.37
C ALA A 73 -14.30 7.17 4.35
N ALA A 74 -14.61 8.24 3.61
CA ALA A 74 -15.65 8.26 2.58
C ALA A 74 -15.52 7.11 1.56
N PHE A 75 -14.28 6.70 1.24
CA PHE A 75 -14.05 5.57 0.34
C PHE A 75 -14.67 4.24 0.83
N LEU A 76 -14.77 4.04 2.15
CA LEU A 76 -15.29 2.83 2.78
C LEU A 76 -16.72 3.00 3.29
N ASP A 77 -17.05 4.19 3.77
CA ASP A 77 -18.28 4.46 4.50
C ASP A 77 -19.45 4.79 3.55
N GLU A 78 -19.14 5.44 2.42
CA GLU A 78 -20.13 5.88 1.44
C GLU A 78 -20.32 4.87 0.32
N GLY A 79 -21.57 4.69 -0.08
CA GLY A 79 -21.93 3.92 -1.28
C GLY A 79 -21.74 4.73 -2.56
N GLY A 80 -21.64 4.04 -3.69
CA GLY A 80 -21.48 4.72 -4.98
C GLY A 80 -21.12 3.74 -6.11
N SER A 81 -21.10 4.25 -7.34
CA SER A 81 -20.61 3.51 -8.51
C SER A 81 -19.63 4.40 -9.26
N ASP A 82 -18.42 3.90 -9.47
CA ASP A 82 -17.32 4.62 -10.10
C ASP A 82 -16.73 3.78 -11.23
N GLU A 83 -16.50 4.38 -12.39
CA GLU A 83 -15.63 3.79 -13.40
C GLU A 83 -14.17 3.90 -12.94
N VAL A 84 -13.47 2.78 -12.98
CA VAL A 84 -12.09 2.66 -12.48
C VAL A 84 -11.21 1.97 -13.49
N VAL A 85 -9.89 2.18 -13.37
CA VAL A 85 -8.90 1.45 -14.15
C VAL A 85 -8.23 0.43 -13.25
N VAL A 86 -8.19 -0.82 -13.70
CA VAL A 86 -7.60 -1.94 -12.97
C VAL A 86 -6.39 -2.44 -13.73
N ARG A 87 -5.32 -2.78 -13.01
CA ARG A 87 -4.19 -3.51 -13.57
C ARG A 87 -3.93 -4.77 -12.76
N LEU A 88 -3.96 -5.91 -13.43
CA LEU A 88 -3.55 -7.21 -12.91
C LEU A 88 -2.11 -7.48 -13.32
N SER A 89 -1.26 -7.95 -12.42
CA SER A 89 0.15 -8.17 -12.73
C SER A 89 0.78 -9.32 -11.93
N ARG A 90 1.97 -9.75 -12.34
CA ARG A 90 2.86 -10.65 -11.59
C ARG A 90 4.13 -9.88 -11.18
N ALA A 91 4.61 -10.06 -9.95
CA ALA A 91 5.70 -9.25 -9.40
C ALA A 91 7.07 -9.66 -9.91
N VAL A 92 7.41 -10.96 -9.82
CA VAL A 92 8.69 -11.49 -10.29
C VAL A 92 8.66 -11.76 -11.80
N GLY A 93 7.49 -12.15 -12.33
CA GLY A 93 7.34 -12.53 -13.74
C GLY A 93 7.74 -13.98 -14.00
N LEU A 94 7.61 -14.85 -13.00
CA LEU A 94 7.90 -16.28 -13.16
C LEU A 94 6.90 -16.95 -14.12
N PRO A 95 7.29 -18.04 -14.82
CA PRO A 95 6.38 -18.78 -15.69
C PRO A 95 5.06 -19.14 -15.00
N GLU A 96 3.96 -19.21 -15.76
CA GLU A 96 2.59 -19.33 -15.21
C GLU A 96 2.40 -20.49 -14.22
N LYS A 97 3.14 -21.58 -14.41
CA LYS A 97 3.07 -22.79 -13.56
C LYS A 97 3.75 -22.62 -12.20
N VAL A 98 4.53 -21.56 -12.00
CA VAL A 98 5.28 -21.29 -10.77
C VAL A 98 4.52 -20.26 -9.93
N PRO A 99 4.45 -20.41 -8.59
CA PRO A 99 3.86 -19.39 -7.73
C PRO A 99 4.60 -18.06 -7.82
N ASP A 100 3.85 -16.95 -7.94
CA ASP A 100 4.38 -15.58 -7.92
C ASP A 100 3.50 -14.72 -7.00
N VAL A 101 4.00 -13.56 -6.60
CA VAL A 101 3.19 -12.54 -5.95
C VAL A 101 2.39 -11.82 -7.04
N ASN A 102 1.08 -12.00 -7.01
CA ASN A 102 0.21 -11.35 -7.99
C ASN A 102 -0.24 -9.99 -7.45
N GLY A 103 -0.33 -9.00 -8.34
CA GLY A 103 -0.75 -7.63 -8.04
C GLY A 103 -2.13 -7.33 -8.59
N LEU A 104 -2.89 -6.55 -7.82
CA LEU A 104 -4.13 -5.90 -8.26
C LEU A 104 -4.00 -4.41 -7.91
N ALA A 105 -3.87 -3.58 -8.93
CA ALA A 105 -3.87 -2.13 -8.80
C ALA A 105 -5.22 -1.58 -9.27
N VAL A 106 -5.81 -0.67 -8.49
CA VAL A 106 -7.10 -0.03 -8.82
C VAL A 106 -6.92 1.47 -8.75
N ARG A 107 -7.17 2.17 -9.84
CA ARG A 107 -7.19 3.63 -9.93
C ARG A 107 -8.61 4.12 -9.78
N VAL A 108 -8.90 4.78 -8.67
CA VAL A 108 -10.22 5.29 -8.32
C VAL A 108 -10.29 6.80 -8.50
N PRO A 109 -11.45 7.37 -8.87
CA PRO A 109 -11.63 8.82 -8.86
C PRO A 109 -11.59 9.38 -7.43
N THR A 110 -11.21 10.65 -7.33
CA THR A 110 -11.24 11.42 -6.08
C THR A 110 -12.26 12.56 -6.22
N ALA A 111 -12.69 13.13 -5.09
CA ALA A 111 -13.65 14.24 -5.07
C ALA A 111 -13.19 15.49 -5.85
N ARG A 112 -11.88 15.63 -6.12
CA ARG A 112 -11.32 16.77 -6.87
C ARG A 112 -11.19 16.51 -8.37
N GLY A 113 -11.72 15.40 -8.88
CA GLY A 113 -11.56 14.99 -10.28
C GLY A 113 -10.17 14.43 -10.60
N GLU A 114 -9.30 14.28 -9.60
CA GLU A 114 -8.03 13.54 -9.72
C GLU A 114 -8.26 12.04 -9.51
N HIS A 115 -7.18 11.26 -9.54
CA HIS A 115 -7.21 9.83 -9.25
C HIS A 115 -6.32 9.45 -8.08
N ALA A 116 -6.69 8.38 -7.38
CA ALA A 116 -5.90 7.71 -6.36
C ALA A 116 -5.67 6.25 -6.73
N ASP A 117 -4.48 5.74 -6.40
CA ASP A 117 -4.12 4.36 -6.71
C ASP A 117 -4.14 3.50 -5.44
N LEU A 118 -4.88 2.40 -5.50
CA LEU A 118 -4.88 1.35 -4.49
C LEU A 118 -4.06 0.17 -5.01
N LEU A 119 -3.01 -0.20 -4.27
CA LEU A 119 -2.15 -1.33 -4.61
C LEU A 119 -2.36 -2.50 -3.64
N LEU A 120 -2.81 -3.62 -4.19
CA LEU A 120 -2.99 -4.88 -3.47
C LEU A 120 -2.05 -5.94 -4.05
N ALA A 121 -1.62 -6.87 -3.21
CA ALA A 121 -0.81 -8.02 -3.61
C ALA A 121 -1.36 -9.30 -2.96
N THR A 122 -1.03 -10.47 -3.49
CA THR A 122 -1.43 -11.74 -2.87
C THR A 122 -0.81 -11.90 -1.48
N THR A 123 -1.65 -12.09 -0.48
CA THR A 123 -1.29 -12.20 0.93
C THR A 123 -2.08 -13.32 1.62
N GLY A 124 -1.74 -13.60 2.88
CA GLY A 124 -2.58 -14.41 3.75
C GLY A 124 -3.93 -13.71 4.03
N ARG A 125 -5.01 -14.48 4.24
CA ARG A 125 -6.33 -13.90 4.55
C ARG A 125 -6.58 -13.71 6.06
N GLY A 126 -5.90 -14.47 6.91
CA GLY A 126 -6.13 -14.46 8.36
C GLY A 126 -5.79 -13.14 9.03
N ARG A 127 -6.33 -12.93 10.23
CA ARG A 127 -6.11 -11.74 11.07
C ARG A 127 -4.62 -11.46 11.34
N TRP A 128 -3.81 -12.52 11.42
CA TRP A 128 -2.37 -12.46 11.69
C TRP A 128 -1.50 -12.67 10.46
N THR A 129 -2.09 -12.95 9.29
CA THR A 129 -1.33 -13.28 8.07
C THR A 129 -1.53 -12.28 6.93
N ARG A 130 -2.45 -11.31 7.09
CA ARG A 130 -2.80 -10.31 6.06
C ARG A 130 -1.69 -9.33 5.68
N PHE A 131 -0.59 -9.35 6.42
CA PHE A 131 0.62 -8.58 6.13
C PHE A 131 1.76 -9.47 5.60
N LEU A 132 1.51 -10.75 5.35
CA LEU A 132 2.48 -11.69 4.79
C LEU A 132 2.12 -11.97 3.33
N LEU A 133 3.11 -11.81 2.44
CA LEU A 133 2.98 -12.19 1.04
C LEU A 133 2.74 -13.69 0.92
N ALA A 134 1.83 -14.06 0.03
CA ALA A 134 1.51 -15.44 -0.26
C ALA A 134 1.60 -15.64 -1.78
N PRO A 135 2.71 -16.19 -2.30
CA PRO A 135 2.82 -16.51 -3.72
C PRO A 135 1.72 -17.48 -4.16
N ARG A 136 1.12 -17.24 -5.33
CA ARG A 136 0.06 -18.07 -5.91
C ARG A 136 0.32 -18.29 -7.39
N THR A 137 -0.08 -19.45 -7.89
CA THR A 137 -0.01 -19.78 -9.33
C THR A 137 -1.07 -19.04 -10.11
N ARG A 138 -2.30 -18.94 -9.59
CA ARG A 138 -3.45 -18.27 -10.24
C ARG A 138 -3.98 -17.12 -9.39
N LEU A 139 -4.60 -16.14 -10.06
CA LEU A 139 -5.30 -15.02 -9.42
C LEU A 139 -6.48 -15.49 -8.56
N SER A 140 -7.21 -16.50 -9.04
CA SER A 140 -8.38 -17.09 -8.35
C SER A 140 -8.05 -17.71 -7.00
N ASP A 141 -6.79 -18.10 -6.78
CA ASP A 141 -6.40 -18.95 -5.65
C ASP A 141 -5.93 -18.11 -4.45
N GLY A 142 -5.96 -16.78 -4.57
CA GLY A 142 -5.39 -15.84 -3.60
C GLY A 142 -6.40 -14.87 -3.01
N PHE A 143 -6.15 -14.47 -1.76
CA PHE A 143 -6.67 -13.22 -1.22
C PHE A 143 -5.62 -12.13 -1.47
N PHE A 144 -6.08 -10.95 -1.86
CA PHE A 144 -5.23 -9.81 -2.12
C PHE A 144 -5.43 -8.81 -1.01
N SER A 145 -4.36 -8.18 -0.51
CA SER A 145 -4.50 -7.07 0.41
C SER A 145 -3.41 -6.03 0.23
N THR A 146 -3.64 -4.85 0.79
CA THR A 146 -2.56 -3.92 1.07
C THR A 146 -1.62 -4.59 2.06
N LEU A 147 -0.31 -4.50 1.85
CA LEU A 147 0.64 -5.08 2.80
C LEU A 147 0.66 -4.28 4.11
N LEU A 148 0.54 -2.96 3.98
CA LEU A 148 0.55 -2.02 5.08
C LEU A 148 -0.83 -1.32 5.19
N PRO A 149 -1.22 -0.84 6.39
CA PRO A 149 -2.54 -0.25 6.61
C PRO A 149 -2.61 1.20 6.09
N TYR A 150 -3.74 1.59 5.52
CA TYR A 150 -4.08 3.01 5.43
C TYR A 150 -4.48 3.53 6.81
N ARG A 151 -4.35 4.84 7.01
CA ARG A 151 -4.92 5.55 8.15
C ARG A 151 -6.30 6.06 7.73
N ALA A 152 -7.33 5.66 8.47
CA ALA A 152 -8.63 6.34 8.48
C ALA A 152 -8.75 7.16 9.77
N PRO A 153 -9.72 8.10 9.87
CA PRO A 153 -9.94 8.90 11.08
C PRO A 153 -10.13 8.06 12.35
N THR A 154 -10.72 6.87 12.22
CA THR A 154 -10.95 5.94 13.35
C THR A 154 -9.80 4.96 13.60
N GLY A 155 -8.71 5.03 12.84
CA GLY A 155 -7.52 4.20 13.03
C GLY A 155 -7.04 3.44 11.78
N PRO A 156 -6.10 2.50 11.94
CA PRO A 156 -5.53 1.74 10.83
C PRO A 156 -6.55 0.80 10.19
N VAL A 157 -6.51 0.73 8.86
CA VAL A 157 -7.38 -0.12 8.04
C VAL A 157 -6.58 -0.77 6.90
N TRP A 158 -6.77 -2.07 6.75
CA TRP A 158 -6.32 -2.81 5.57
C TRP A 158 -7.44 -2.91 4.56
N LEU A 159 -7.08 -2.83 3.29
CA LEU A 159 -7.97 -3.12 2.17
C LEU A 159 -7.61 -4.48 1.61
N GLY A 160 -8.63 -5.21 1.18
CA GLY A 160 -8.50 -6.55 0.64
C GLY A 160 -9.42 -6.77 -0.56
N ALA A 161 -9.10 -7.78 -1.35
CA ALA A 161 -9.90 -8.19 -2.49
C ALA A 161 -9.82 -9.70 -2.70
N GLN A 162 -10.91 -10.27 -3.22
CA GLN A 162 -10.97 -11.67 -3.60
C GLN A 162 -11.66 -11.79 -4.96
N PHE A 163 -11.06 -12.52 -5.87
CA PHE A 163 -11.70 -12.90 -7.13
C PHE A 163 -12.81 -13.92 -6.86
N VAL A 164 -13.99 -13.71 -7.43
CA VAL A 164 -15.17 -14.56 -7.21
C VAL A 164 -15.72 -15.20 -8.48
N GLY A 165 -15.05 -15.04 -9.62
CA GLY A 165 -15.48 -15.58 -10.93
C GLY A 165 -16.02 -14.50 -11.85
N GLU A 166 -16.22 -14.84 -13.14
CA GLU A 166 -16.88 -13.96 -14.14
C GLU A 166 -16.33 -12.52 -14.13
N ALA A 167 -15.00 -12.38 -14.14
CA ALA A 167 -14.32 -11.08 -14.12
C ALA A 167 -14.66 -10.20 -12.90
N THR A 168 -15.23 -10.78 -11.83
CA THR A 168 -15.72 -10.05 -10.66
C THR A 168 -14.84 -10.29 -9.44
N TRP A 169 -14.61 -9.21 -8.70
CA TRP A 169 -13.91 -9.18 -7.44
C TRP A 169 -14.82 -8.64 -6.34
N ARG A 170 -14.69 -9.17 -5.12
CA ARG A 170 -15.26 -8.55 -3.92
C ARG A 170 -14.15 -7.84 -3.17
N MET A 171 -14.41 -6.62 -2.72
CA MET A 171 -13.49 -5.85 -1.91
C MET A 171 -13.93 -5.83 -0.45
N ALA A 172 -12.94 -5.93 0.43
CA ALA A 172 -13.11 -5.95 1.86
C ALA A 172 -12.20 -4.96 2.55
N TRP A 173 -12.52 -4.64 3.78
CA TRP A 173 -11.64 -3.92 4.69
C TRP A 173 -11.56 -4.65 6.03
N ALA A 174 -10.51 -4.37 6.80
CA ALA A 174 -10.38 -4.91 8.15
C ALA A 174 -9.51 -4.02 9.04
N ARG A 175 -9.74 -4.13 10.35
CA ARG A 175 -8.94 -3.51 11.41
C ARG A 175 -7.89 -4.48 11.96
N PRO A 176 -6.93 -4.00 12.76
CA PRO A 176 -6.05 -4.89 13.52
C PRO A 176 -6.87 -5.93 14.30
N GLY A 177 -6.54 -7.21 14.12
CA GLY A 177 -7.16 -8.31 14.87
C GLY A 177 -8.60 -8.68 14.48
N THR A 178 -9.27 -7.93 13.61
CA THR A 178 -10.67 -8.22 13.21
C THR A 178 -10.74 -9.09 11.97
N ASP A 179 -11.91 -9.70 11.74
CA ASP A 179 -12.23 -10.31 10.46
C ASP A 179 -12.41 -9.27 9.34
N TRP A 180 -12.48 -9.76 8.10
CA TRP A 180 -12.72 -8.94 6.92
C TRP A 180 -14.21 -8.65 6.75
N THR A 181 -14.52 -7.39 6.47
CA THR A 181 -15.87 -6.92 6.16
C THR A 181 -15.93 -6.49 4.70
N TRP A 182 -16.86 -7.07 3.94
CA TRP A 182 -17.07 -6.74 2.53
C TRP A 182 -17.75 -5.38 2.40
N PHE A 183 -17.29 -4.56 1.45
CA PHE A 183 -17.86 -3.23 1.22
C PHE A 183 -18.07 -2.89 -0.26
N ALA A 184 -17.50 -3.64 -1.20
CA ALA A 184 -17.70 -3.32 -2.62
C ALA A 184 -17.59 -4.55 -3.53
N THR A 185 -18.11 -4.41 -4.74
CA THR A 185 -17.83 -5.27 -5.88
C THR A 185 -17.08 -4.49 -6.95
N LEU A 186 -16.16 -5.16 -7.64
CA LEU A 186 -15.36 -4.62 -8.73
C LEU A 186 -15.49 -5.58 -9.92
N GLU A 187 -16.14 -5.13 -10.97
CA GLU A 187 -16.46 -5.92 -12.16
C GLU A 187 -15.60 -5.43 -13.33
N LEU A 188 -14.71 -6.29 -13.85
CA LEU A 188 -13.86 -5.94 -14.98
C LEU A 188 -14.67 -6.05 -16.27
N THR A 189 -14.59 -5.03 -17.13
CA THR A 189 -15.40 -4.94 -18.34
C THR A 189 -14.59 -5.23 -19.60
N ILE A 190 -13.68 -4.31 -19.97
CA ILE A 190 -12.94 -4.35 -21.23
C ILE A 190 -11.45 -4.47 -20.91
N GLU A 191 -10.78 -5.49 -21.45
CA GLU A 191 -9.31 -5.54 -21.48
C GLU A 191 -8.80 -4.46 -22.44
N SER A 192 -7.88 -3.63 -21.96
CA SER A 192 -7.33 -2.49 -22.68
C SER A 192 -5.83 -2.67 -22.87
N ASP A 193 -5.38 -2.54 -24.11
CA ASP A 193 -3.95 -2.52 -24.47
C ASP A 193 -3.25 -1.19 -24.11
N ARG A 194 -3.88 -0.29 -23.35
CA ARG A 194 -3.30 1.00 -22.91
C ARG A 194 -2.18 0.84 -21.84
N ASP A 195 -1.52 -0.32 -21.76
CA ASP A 195 -0.66 -0.74 -20.65
C ASP A 195 0.70 -0.02 -20.57
N LEU A 196 1.24 0.54 -21.67
CA LEU A 196 2.68 0.88 -21.66
C LEU A 196 3.08 2.14 -20.87
N LEU A 197 2.15 3.02 -20.47
CA LEU A 197 2.50 4.30 -19.80
C LEU A 197 1.77 4.55 -18.47
N LEU A 198 0.85 3.67 -18.03
CA LEU A 198 0.08 3.90 -16.81
C LEU A 198 0.90 3.53 -15.56
N SER A 199 1.60 4.51 -14.99
CA SER A 199 2.28 4.35 -13.70
C SER A 199 1.26 4.44 -12.57
N PHE A 200 1.16 3.41 -11.73
CA PHE A 200 0.38 3.45 -10.50
C PHE A 200 1.28 3.84 -9.31
N ASP A 201 0.86 4.85 -8.54
CA ASP A 201 1.58 5.33 -7.36
C ASP A 201 0.62 5.69 -6.22
N PRO A 202 0.49 4.81 -5.19
CA PRO A 202 -0.42 5.03 -4.09
C PRO A 202 0.02 6.19 -3.18
N THR A 203 1.27 6.65 -3.30
CA THR A 203 1.82 7.71 -2.44
C THR A 203 1.49 9.11 -2.95
N ARG A 204 1.19 9.24 -4.25
CA ARG A 204 0.84 10.51 -4.89
C ARG A 204 -0.55 10.99 -4.48
N SER A 205 -1.51 10.07 -4.42
CA SER A 205 -2.88 10.34 -4.01
C SER A 205 -3.51 9.09 -3.41
N THR A 206 -4.36 9.28 -2.41
CA THR A 206 -5.00 8.21 -1.63
C THR A 206 -6.52 8.26 -1.79
N PRO A 207 -7.22 7.10 -1.69
CA PRO A 207 -8.68 7.10 -1.82
C PRO A 207 -9.34 8.03 -0.79
N PRO A 208 -10.51 8.61 -1.08
CA PRO A 208 -11.16 9.61 -0.23
C PRO A 208 -11.26 9.22 1.25
N GLY A 209 -10.73 10.07 2.14
CA GLY A 209 -10.73 9.84 3.59
C GLY A 209 -9.73 8.80 4.09
N LEU A 210 -8.92 8.20 3.21
CA LEU A 210 -7.78 7.38 3.58
C LEU A 210 -6.49 8.16 3.41
N GLU A 211 -5.53 7.91 4.29
CA GLU A 211 -4.19 8.48 4.26
C GLU A 211 -3.13 7.39 4.34
N ILE A 212 -1.93 7.70 3.88
CA ILE A 212 -0.75 6.86 4.09
C ILE A 212 0.02 7.38 5.30
N TYR A 213 0.44 6.48 6.19
CA TYR A 213 1.29 6.86 7.31
C TYR A 213 2.64 7.41 6.83
N GLU A 214 3.15 8.43 7.51
CA GLU A 214 4.45 9.05 7.18
C GLU A 214 5.63 8.06 7.17
N TRP A 215 5.59 7.04 8.03
CA TRP A 215 6.63 6.01 8.03
C TRP A 215 6.57 5.08 6.80
N HIS A 216 5.40 4.92 6.16
CA HIS A 216 5.30 4.20 4.88
C HIS A 216 6.03 4.96 3.77
N ARG A 217 5.83 6.28 3.71
CA ARG A 217 6.48 7.15 2.71
C ARG A 217 7.99 7.04 2.82
N ARG A 218 8.53 7.07 4.03
CA ARG A 218 9.98 6.91 4.29
C ARG A 218 10.51 5.53 3.93
N LEU A 219 9.74 4.47 4.17
CA LEU A 219 10.13 3.10 3.83
C LEU A 219 10.15 2.85 2.32
N ARG A 220 9.31 3.56 1.56
CA ARG A 220 9.24 3.47 0.10
C ARG A 220 10.17 4.44 -0.64
N ALA A 221 10.60 5.53 0.01
CA ALA A 221 11.43 6.57 -0.62
C ALA A 221 12.67 6.03 -1.36
N PRO A 222 13.47 5.09 -0.80
CA PRO A 222 14.67 4.59 -1.49
C PRO A 222 14.33 3.83 -2.79
N ALA A 223 13.19 3.15 -2.86
CA ALA A 223 12.78 2.37 -4.02
C ALA A 223 12.27 3.24 -5.19
N TYR A 224 11.76 4.45 -4.90
CA TYR A 224 11.28 5.39 -5.92
C TYR A 224 12.38 6.33 -6.44
N GLU A 225 13.43 6.59 -5.65
CA GLU A 225 14.60 7.39 -6.07
C GLU A 225 15.34 6.72 -7.23
N THR A 226 15.49 5.39 -7.21
CA THR A 226 16.14 4.61 -8.29
C THR A 226 15.35 4.65 -9.61
N VAL A 227 14.01 4.71 -9.55
CA VAL A 227 13.13 4.72 -10.74
C VAL A 227 13.06 6.11 -11.39
N ARG A 228 13.33 7.18 -10.64
CA ARG A 228 13.41 8.55 -11.21
C ARG A 228 14.69 8.76 -12.01
N GLN A 229 15.82 8.21 -11.56
CA GLN A 229 17.10 8.33 -12.27
C GLN A 229 17.08 7.62 -13.63
N SER A 230 16.36 6.51 -13.77
CA SER A 230 16.22 5.80 -15.05
C SER A 230 15.34 6.51 -16.08
N ARG A 231 14.49 7.46 -15.68
CA ARG A 231 13.69 8.27 -16.62
C ARG A 231 14.42 9.52 -17.13
N THR A 232 15.47 9.96 -16.42
CA THR A 232 16.31 11.09 -16.88
C THR A 232 17.38 10.64 -17.88
N GLN A 233 17.58 9.34 -18.08
CA GLN A 233 18.59 8.79 -18.99
C GLN A 233 18.02 8.26 -20.32
N VAL A 234 16.71 8.39 -20.55
CA VAL A 234 16.07 8.18 -21.86
C VAL A 234 15.57 9.52 -22.39
N ASP A 235 16.52 10.44 -22.56
CA ASP A 235 16.52 11.46 -23.62
C ASP A 235 17.95 12.00 -23.69
N PRO A 236 18.72 11.55 -24.69
CA PRO A 236 19.18 12.53 -25.66
C PRO A 236 18.92 12.07 -27.10
N MET A 237 18.41 13.04 -27.88
CA MET A 237 18.32 13.12 -29.35
C MET A 237 17.23 12.29 -30.06
#